data_AF-A0A2I1CTJ1-F1
#
_entry.id   AF-A0A2I1CTJ1-F1
#
_cell.length_a   1.000
_cell.length_b   1.000
_cell.length_c   1.000
_cell.angle_alpha   90.00
_cell.angle_beta   90.00
_cell.angle_gamma   90.00
#
_symmetry.space_group_name_H-M   'P 1'
#
loop_
_entity.id
_entity.type
_entity.pdbx_description
1 polymer ?
#
loop_
_entity_poly.entity_id
_entity_poly.type
_entity_poly.pdbx_seq_one_letter_code
_entity_poly.pdbx_strand_id
1 'polypeptide(L)' 'MNVSKTAGVKSLDVNLESQTANVVTEPSVSYDTVLATIKKTGKTVNSGEADGEPKDV' A
#
# COMPACT_ATOMS: atom_id res chain seq x y z
N MET A 1 21.70 7.21 0.20
CA MET A 1 21.04 6.44 -0.88
C MET A 1 20.48 5.17 -0.27
N ASN A 2 19.26 4.80 -0.68
CA ASN A 2 18.53 3.54 -0.43
C ASN A 2 17.61 3.51 0.81
N VAL A 3 16.34 3.88 0.58
CA VAL A 3 15.22 3.53 1.47
C VAL A 3 14.95 2.03 1.27
N SER A 4 15.79 1.21 1.90
CA SER A 4 15.75 -0.24 1.79
C SER A 4 14.59 -0.76 2.62
N LYS A 5 13.65 -1.46 1.96
CA LYS A 5 12.51 -2.18 2.55
C LYS A 5 11.57 -1.29 3.38
N THR A 6 10.39 -1.02 2.82
CA THR A 6 9.18 -0.61 3.55
C THR A 6 9.12 -1.36 4.88
N ALA A 7 9.51 -0.69 5.97
CA ALA A 7 9.66 -1.29 7.28
C ALA A 7 8.27 -1.70 7.76
N GLY A 8 7.96 -2.98 7.59
CA GLY A 8 6.73 -3.59 8.04
C GLY A 8 5.74 -4.03 6.97
N VAL A 9 6.10 -4.15 5.69
CA VAL A 9 5.27 -4.93 4.75
C VAL A 9 5.53 -6.43 4.95
N LYS A 10 4.50 -7.19 5.34
CA LYS A 10 4.56 -8.64 5.55
C LYS A 10 4.34 -9.43 4.26
N SER A 11 3.41 -8.97 3.43
CA SER A 11 3.11 -9.61 2.16
C SER A 11 2.59 -8.61 1.15
N LEU A 12 2.90 -8.85 -0.11
CA LEU A 12 2.44 -8.08 -1.25
C LEU A 12 1.96 -9.06 -2.30
N ASP A 13 0.67 -9.02 -2.60
CA ASP A 13 0.08 -9.74 -3.71
C ASP A 13 -0.27 -8.72 -4.80
N VAL A 14 0.22 -8.94 -6.02
CA VAL A 14 0.01 -8.02 -7.15
C VAL A 14 -0.66 -8.79 -8.27
N ASN A 15 -1.91 -8.43 -8.54
CA ASN A 15 -2.66 -8.94 -9.67
C ASN A 15 -2.58 -7.93 -10.82
N LEU A 16 -1.85 -8.29 -11.88
CA LEU A 16 -1.67 -7.45 -13.06
C LEU A 16 -2.90 -7.40 -13.96
N GLU A 17 -3.72 -8.46 -13.95
CA GLU A 17 -4.96 -8.52 -14.75
C GLU A 17 -6.03 -7.60 -14.16
N SER A 18 -6.21 -7.62 -12.84
CA SER A 18 -7.18 -6.75 -12.16
C SER A 18 -6.60 -5.39 -11.75
N GLN A 19 -5.30 -5.16 -11.98
CA GLN A 19 -4.56 -3.98 -11.53
C GLN A 19 -4.72 -3.70 -10.02
N THR A 20 -4.77 -4.77 -9.23
CA THR A 20 -4.97 -4.71 -7.78
C THR A 20 -3.69 -5.09 -7.06
N ALA A 21 -3.36 -4.36 -6.00
CA ALA A 21 -2.24 -4.69 -5.12
C ALA A 21 -2.75 -4.84 -3.69
N ASN A 22 -2.69 -6.06 -3.16
CA ASN A 22 -2.99 -6.34 -1.77
C ASN A 22 -1.72 -6.24 -0.95
N VAL A 23 -1.69 -5.30 -0.02
CA VAL A 23 -0.55 -5.04 0.85
C VAL A 23 -0.92 -5.41 2.28
N VAL A 24 -0.25 -6.40 2.85
CA VAL A 24 -0.38 -6.75 4.27
C VAL A 24 0.81 -6.15 5.00
N THR A 25 0.54 -5.34 6.02
CA THR A 25 1.59 -4.67 6.81
C THR A 25 1.52 -5.04 8.29
N GLU A 26 2.58 -4.72 9.04
CA GLU A 26 2.58 -4.73 10.49
C GLU A 26 1.60 -3.68 11.01
N PRO A 27 0.97 -3.92 12.17
CA PRO A 27 0.03 -2.96 12.76
C PRO A 27 0.66 -1.61 13.12
N SER A 28 1.99 -1.51 13.16
CA SER A 28 2.72 -0.25 13.33
C SER A 28 2.74 0.62 12.06
N VAL A 29 2.33 0.07 10.90
CA VAL A 29 2.31 0.78 9.62
C VAL A 29 0.89 1.24 9.32
N SER A 30 0.67 2.55 9.34
CA SER A 30 -0.64 3.13 9.05
C SER A 30 -0.93 3.15 7.54
N TYR A 31 -2.22 3.10 7.19
CA TYR A 31 -2.71 3.22 5.82
C TYR A 31 -2.11 4.42 5.06
N ASP A 32 -2.08 5.61 5.68
CA ASP A 32 -1.52 6.82 5.08
C ASP A 32 -0.05 6.66 4.66
N THR A 33 0.73 5.90 5.41
CA THR A 33 2.15 5.66 5.09
C THR A 33 2.28 4.80 3.84
N VAL A 34 1.43 3.77 3.71
CA VAL A 34 1.39 2.91 2.53
C VAL A 34 0.93 3.72 1.32
N LEU A 35 -0.16 4.47 1.46
CA LEU A 35 -0.73 5.33 0.43
C LEU A 35 0.29 6.36 -0.09
N ALA A 36 0.95 7.09 0.81
CA ALA A 36 1.98 8.07 0.45
C ALA A 36 3.16 7.43 -0.29
N THR A 37 3.53 6.20 0.08
CA THR A 37 4.60 5.45 -0.59
C THR A 37 4.18 5.05 -2.01
N ILE A 38 2.94 4.59 -2.20
CA ILE A 38 2.40 4.25 -3.52
C ILE A 38 2.34 5.49 -4.41
N LYS A 39 1.81 6.62 -3.90
CA LYS A 39 1.76 7.89 -4.63
C LYS A 39 3.15 8.38 -5.06
N LYS A 40 4.18 8.22 -4.21
CA LYS A 40 5.58 8.55 -4.55
C LYS A 40 6.13 7.77 -5.74
N THR A 41 5.56 6.61 -6.07
CA THR A 41 5.94 5.86 -7.28
C THR A 41 5.34 6.42 -8.57
N GLY A 42 4.54 7.50 -8.48
CA GLY A 42 3.85 8.10 -9.62
C GLY A 42 2.60 7.34 -10.07
N LYS A 43 2.11 6.41 -9.24
CA LYS A 43 0.87 5.67 -9.49
C LYS A 43 -0.33 6.42 -8.93
N THR A 44 -1.40 6.47 -9.71
CA THR A 44 -2.71 6.96 -9.26
C THR A 44 -3.40 5.87 -8.45
N VAL A 45 -3.77 6.19 -7.20
CA VAL A 45 -4.57 5.30 -6.36
C VAL A 45 -6.02 5.76 -6.48
N ASN A 46 -6.88 4.89 -7.01
CA ASN A 46 -8.29 5.23 -7.25
C ASN A 46 -9.20 4.81 -6.09
N SER A 47 -8.78 3.81 -5.32
CA SER A 47 -9.49 3.31 -4.14
C SER A 47 -8.52 2.62 -3.19
N GLY A 48 -8.86 2.56 -1.91
CA GLY A 48 -8.16 1.74 -0.93
C GLY A 48 -9.04 1.39 0.25
N GLU A 49 -8.71 0.28 0.90
CA GLU A 49 -9.43 -0.27 2.04
C GLU A 49 -8.41 -0.68 3.11
N ALA A 50 -8.74 -0.44 4.38
CA ALA A 50 -7.97 -0.93 5.52
C ALA A 50 -8.93 -1.47 6.58
N ASP A 51 -8.65 -2.66 7.10
CA ASP A 51 -9.45 -3.32 8.14
C ASP A 51 -10.94 -3.51 7.77
N GLY A 52 -11.24 -3.66 6.47
CA GLY A 52 -12.60 -3.78 5.95
C GLY A 52 -13.35 -2.44 5.81
N GLU A 53 -12.68 -1.32 6.07
CA GLU A 53 -13.25 0.02 5.89
C GLU A 53 -12.62 0.73 4.69
N PRO A 54 -13.43 1.30 3.78
CA PRO A 54 -12.91 2.13 2.70
C PRO A 54 -12.21 3.35 3.29
N LYS A 55 -11.04 3.68 2.73
CA LYS A 55 -10.25 4.86 3.12
C LYS A 55 -10.14 5.82 1.93
N ASP A 56 -10.02 7.10 2.26
CA ASP A 56 -9.82 8.15 1.27
C ASP A 56 -8.43 8.03 0.63
N VAL A 57 -8.34 8.36 -0.66
CA VAL A 57 -7.15 8.10 -1.49
C VAL A 57 -6.31 9.29 -1.82
#